data_AF-A0A917WTG9-F1
#
_entry.id   AF-A0A917WTG9-F1
#
_cell.length_a   1.000
_cell.length_b   1.000
_cell.length_c   1.000
_cell.angle_alpha   90.00
_cell.angle_beta   90.00
_cell.angle_gamma   90.00
#
_symmetry.space_group_name_H-M   'P 1'
#
loop_
_entity.id
_entity.type
_entity.pdbx_description
1 polymer ?
#
loop_
_entity_poly.entity_id
_entity_poly.type
_entity_poly.pdbx_seq_one_letter_code
_entity_poly.pdbx_strand_id
1 'polypeptide(L)'
;MIRIKGLVSILLGLSLLLVFTSQTAANEGDILQKQGEIDQFLFEENNVDLEERGIFVTHTRPFEDTIEVGISPYTEDHAAYLYAELGKDNITVVNGEHAETFTSGQADSDVVTTDVAEESSNPSYLWLYILVGVIIIGGGLFLLKKKK
;
A
#
# COMPACT_ATOMS: atom_id res chain seq x y z
N MET A 1 -42.10 20.18 3.47
CA MET A 1 -41.33 20.94 4.48
C MET A 1 -40.32 19.99 5.13
N ILE A 2 -39.12 19.90 4.56
CA ILE A 2 -38.03 19.09 5.11
C ILE A 2 -37.60 19.75 6.42
N ARG A 3 -37.50 18.98 7.51
CA ARG A 3 -37.14 19.51 8.82
C ARG A 3 -35.68 19.95 8.78
N ILE A 4 -35.44 21.26 8.80
CA ILE A 4 -34.13 21.93 8.73
C ILE A 4 -33.07 21.26 9.62
N LYS A 5 -33.48 20.76 10.81
CA LYS A 5 -32.60 20.05 11.76
C LYS A 5 -32.00 18.74 11.20
N GLY A 6 -32.72 18.01 10.35
CA GLY A 6 -32.21 16.77 9.74
C GLY A 6 -31.29 17.03 8.53
N LEU A 7 -31.43 18.18 7.87
CA LEU A 7 -30.59 18.53 6.72
C LEU A 7 -29.21 19.01 7.19
N VAL A 8 -29.14 19.73 8.33
CA VAL A 8 -27.88 20.16 8.96
C VAL A 8 -27.06 18.97 9.47
N SER A 9 -27.69 17.93 10.04
CA SER A 9 -26.94 16.75 10.52
C SER A 9 -26.36 15.91 9.39
N ILE A 10 -27.06 15.82 8.24
CA ILE A 10 -26.56 15.14 7.05
C ILE A 10 -25.40 15.93 6.43
N LEU A 11 -25.49 17.27 6.40
CA LEU A 11 -24.43 18.13 5.87
C LEU A 11 -23.15 18.04 6.72
N LEU A 12 -23.28 18.05 8.06
CA LEU A 12 -22.12 17.90 8.96
C LEU A 12 -21.49 16.51 8.88
N GLY A 13 -22.31 15.45 8.79
CA GLY A 13 -21.82 14.08 8.62
C GLY A 13 -21.09 13.89 7.30
N LEU A 14 -21.60 14.47 6.21
CA LEU A 14 -20.96 14.43 4.90
C LEU A 14 -19.65 15.24 4.86
N SER A 15 -19.60 16.40 5.52
CA SER A 15 -18.36 17.17 5.62
C SER A 15 -17.28 16.43 6.42
N LEU A 16 -17.66 15.69 7.47
CA LEU A 16 -16.70 14.93 8.27
C LEU A 16 -16.13 13.73 7.47
N LEU A 17 -16.96 13.09 6.65
CA LEU A 17 -16.52 12.02 5.74
C LEU A 17 -15.52 12.55 4.69
N LEU A 18 -15.76 13.74 4.14
CA LEU A 18 -14.87 14.39 3.16
C LEU A 18 -13.49 14.72 3.73
N VAL A 19 -13.42 15.26 4.96
CA VAL A 19 -12.14 15.59 5.62
C VAL A 19 -11.27 14.35 5.83
N PHE A 20 -11.87 13.21 6.20
CA PHE A 20 -11.13 11.95 6.36
C PHE A 20 -10.55 11.44 5.05
N THR A 21 -11.26 11.56 3.92
CA THR A 21 -10.76 11.11 2.62
C THR A 21 -9.63 11.98 2.06
N SER A 22 -9.57 13.27 2.41
CA SER A 22 -8.51 14.17 1.96
C SER A 22 -7.18 13.95 2.68
N GLN A 23 -7.23 13.55 3.96
CA GLN A 23 -6.03 13.31 4.76
C GLN A 23 -5.24 12.09 4.26
N THR A 24 -5.92 11.00 3.86
CA THR A 24 -5.27 9.79 3.34
C THR A 24 -4.59 10.03 2.00
N ALA A 25 -5.25 10.71 1.05
CA ALA A 25 -4.65 11.01 -0.25
C ALA A 25 -3.43 11.96 -0.16
N ALA A 26 -3.46 12.91 0.79
CA ALA A 26 -2.31 13.79 1.03
C ALA A 26 -1.12 13.04 1.63
N ASN A 27 -1.36 12.12 2.56
CA ASN A 27 -0.31 11.30 3.17
C ASN A 27 0.30 10.30 2.16
N GLU A 28 -0.51 9.69 1.29
CA GLU A 28 -0.02 8.80 0.22
C GLU A 28 0.89 9.52 -0.79
N GLY A 29 0.56 10.78 -1.14
CA GLY A 29 1.42 11.59 -2.01
C GLY A 29 2.76 11.92 -1.36
N ASP A 30 2.76 12.26 -0.07
CA ASP A 30 3.96 12.62 0.68
C ASP A 30 4.93 11.43 0.83
N ILE A 31 4.43 10.22 1.10
CA ILE A 31 5.29 9.05 1.27
C ILE A 31 5.92 8.59 -0.05
N LEU A 32 5.20 8.70 -1.18
CA LEU A 32 5.77 8.38 -2.50
C LEU A 32 6.83 9.39 -2.93
N GLN A 33 6.65 10.67 -2.60
CA GLN A 33 7.68 11.67 -2.82
C GLN A 33 8.95 11.35 -2.00
N LYS A 34 8.79 11.05 -0.71
CA LYS A 34 9.90 10.64 0.16
C LYS A 34 10.62 9.40 -0.36
N GLN A 35 9.87 8.41 -0.85
CA GLN A 35 10.48 7.24 -1.48
C GLN A 35 11.34 7.66 -2.68
N GLY A 36 10.85 8.53 -3.56
CA GLY A 36 11.63 9.02 -4.70
C GLY A 36 12.91 9.74 -4.30
N GLU A 37 12.89 10.55 -3.26
CA GLU A 37 14.08 11.22 -2.71
C GLU A 37 15.10 10.21 -2.17
N ILE A 38 14.64 9.17 -1.47
CA ILE A 38 15.48 8.08 -0.96
C ILE A 38 16.03 7.22 -2.11
N ASP A 39 15.22 6.92 -3.12
CA ASP A 39 15.63 6.15 -4.28
C ASP A 39 16.74 6.87 -5.06
N GLN A 40 16.60 8.18 -5.25
CA GLN A 40 17.65 9.00 -5.87
C GLN A 40 18.96 8.94 -5.07
N PHE A 41 18.89 9.10 -3.75
CA PHE A 41 20.07 9.00 -2.88
C PHE A 41 20.74 7.62 -2.97
N LEU A 42 19.97 6.53 -2.87
CA LEU A 42 20.48 5.17 -2.79
C LEU A 42 20.99 4.64 -4.14
N PHE A 43 20.26 4.90 -5.22
CA PHE A 43 20.52 4.25 -6.52
C PHE A 43 21.25 5.14 -7.52
N GLU A 44 21.17 6.47 -7.39
CA GLU A 44 21.80 7.40 -8.33
C GLU A 44 23.03 8.09 -7.73
N GLU A 45 22.89 8.65 -6.52
CA GLU A 45 23.92 9.53 -5.95
C GLU A 45 25.00 8.78 -5.18
N ASN A 46 24.65 7.78 -4.37
CA ASN A 46 25.58 7.11 -3.45
C ASN A 46 25.79 5.63 -3.74
N ASN A 47 25.29 5.11 -4.87
CA ASN A 47 25.37 3.68 -5.19
C ASN A 47 26.82 3.15 -5.09
N VAL A 48 27.79 3.86 -5.68
CA VAL A 48 29.20 3.47 -5.65
C VAL A 48 29.75 3.42 -4.21
N ASP A 49 29.49 4.44 -3.40
CA ASP A 49 29.96 4.52 -2.02
C ASP A 49 29.34 3.43 -1.14
N LEU A 50 28.07 3.07 -1.38
CA LEU A 50 27.39 1.97 -0.72
C LEU A 50 28.03 0.63 -1.08
N GLU A 51 28.32 0.39 -2.36
CA GLU A 51 29.00 -0.82 -2.82
C GLU A 51 30.42 -0.96 -2.24
N GLU A 52 31.19 0.14 -2.17
CA GLU A 52 32.52 0.15 -1.55
C GLU A 52 32.49 -0.20 -0.06
N ARG A 53 31.37 0.08 0.61
CA ARG A 53 31.10 -0.29 2.01
C ARG A 53 30.52 -1.69 2.18
N GLY A 54 30.21 -2.39 1.08
CA GLY A 54 29.55 -3.71 1.11
C GLY A 54 28.06 -3.65 1.47
N ILE A 55 27.42 -2.50 1.26
CA ILE A 55 25.98 -2.30 1.48
C ILE A 55 25.28 -2.45 0.13
N PHE A 56 24.57 -3.56 -0.09
CA PHE A 56 23.77 -3.76 -1.29
C PHE A 56 22.29 -3.58 -0.97
N VAL A 57 21.68 -2.55 -1.57
CA VAL A 57 20.25 -2.29 -1.45
C VAL A 57 19.49 -3.21 -2.40
N THR A 58 18.49 -3.95 -1.90
CA THR A 58 17.70 -4.89 -2.71
C THR A 58 16.36 -4.31 -3.14
N HIS A 59 15.75 -3.46 -2.32
CA HIS A 59 14.48 -2.80 -2.63
C HIS A 59 14.21 -1.61 -1.70
N THR A 60 13.30 -0.74 -2.13
CA THR A 60 12.66 0.29 -1.33
C THR A 60 11.14 0.20 -1.50
N ARG A 61 10.38 0.48 -0.43
CA ARG A 61 8.92 0.59 -0.53
C ARG A 61 8.34 1.45 0.60
N PRO A 62 7.17 2.08 0.40
CA PRO A 62 6.43 2.68 1.50
C PRO A 62 6.03 1.60 2.51
N PHE A 63 6.25 1.87 3.80
CA PHE A 63 5.93 0.96 4.90
C PHE A 63 5.47 1.76 6.13
N GLU A 64 4.17 1.66 6.42
CA GLU A 64 3.49 2.49 7.43
C GLU A 64 3.76 3.98 7.18
N ASP A 65 4.46 4.64 8.09
CA ASP A 65 4.81 6.06 8.01
C ASP A 65 6.28 6.29 7.58
N THR A 66 6.98 5.24 7.14
CA THR A 66 8.41 5.26 6.75
C THR A 66 8.64 4.60 5.39
N ILE A 67 9.86 4.65 4.89
CA ILE A 67 10.30 3.85 3.74
C ILE A 67 11.08 2.63 4.24
N GLU A 68 10.61 1.44 3.91
CA GLU A 68 11.39 0.22 4.14
C GLU A 68 12.51 0.14 3.11
N VAL A 69 13.74 -0.08 3.59
CA VAL A 69 14.94 -0.26 2.77
C VAL A 69 15.51 -1.64 3.05
N GLY A 70 15.41 -2.54 2.07
CA GLY A 70 16.00 -3.87 2.16
C GLY A 70 17.47 -3.85 1.82
N ILE A 71 18.31 -4.44 2.66
CA ILE A 71 19.76 -4.58 2.42
C ILE A 71 20.24 -6.01 2.59
N SER A 72 21.25 -6.41 1.81
CA SER A 72 21.89 -7.72 1.93
C SER A 72 23.41 -7.60 1.76
N PRO A 73 24.24 -8.05 2.72
CA PRO A 73 23.84 -8.59 4.02
C PRO A 73 23.33 -7.48 4.95
N TYR A 74 22.33 -7.81 5.77
CA TYR A 74 21.92 -6.96 6.89
C TYR A 74 22.92 -7.08 8.05
N THR A 75 23.47 -5.94 8.47
CA THR A 75 24.26 -5.80 9.70
C THR A 75 23.81 -4.54 10.44
N GLU A 76 24.03 -4.49 11.76
CA GLU A 76 23.72 -3.29 12.56
C GLU A 76 24.52 -2.08 12.09
N ASP A 77 25.78 -2.28 11.67
CA ASP A 77 26.65 -1.21 11.15
C ASP A 77 26.13 -0.64 9.83
N HIS A 78 25.66 -1.49 8.91
CA HIS A 78 25.06 -1.07 7.65
C HIS A 78 23.77 -0.27 7.89
N ALA A 79 22.91 -0.77 8.77
CA ALA A 79 21.67 -0.08 9.12
C ALA A 79 21.96 1.26 9.81
N ALA A 80 22.93 1.30 10.73
CA ALA A 80 23.34 2.53 11.42
C ALA A 80 23.84 3.61 10.46
N TYR A 81 24.59 3.23 9.42
CA TYR A 81 25.00 4.15 8.36
C TYR A 81 23.78 4.75 7.64
N LEU A 82 22.84 3.91 7.18
CA LEU A 82 21.65 4.39 6.48
C LEU A 82 20.77 5.27 7.37
N TYR A 83 20.65 4.95 8.67
CA TYR A 83 19.94 5.81 9.61
C TYR A 83 20.64 7.16 9.84
N ALA A 84 21.97 7.22 9.76
CA ALA A 84 22.72 8.46 9.90
C ALA A 84 22.51 9.37 8.68
N GLU A 85 22.48 8.81 7.48
CA GLU A 85 22.31 9.55 6.23
C GLU A 85 20.86 9.95 5.96
N LEU A 86 19.92 9.01 6.14
CA LEU A 86 18.52 9.18 5.73
C LEU A 86 17.58 9.52 6.90
N GLY A 87 18.06 9.37 8.14
CA GLY A 87 17.29 9.64 9.35
C GLY A 87 16.45 8.45 9.82
N LYS A 88 16.57 8.11 11.10
CA LYS A 88 15.90 6.96 11.72
C LYS A 88 14.36 7.03 11.68
N ASP A 89 13.79 8.23 11.63
CA ASP A 89 12.35 8.42 11.58
C ASP A 89 11.79 8.34 10.15
N ASN A 90 12.65 8.34 9.13
CA ASN A 90 12.24 8.32 7.72
C ASN A 90 12.31 6.92 7.11
N ILE A 91 13.19 6.05 7.61
CA ILE A 91 13.42 4.73 7.05
C ILE A 91 13.33 3.62 8.10
N THR A 92 12.97 2.43 7.63
CA THR A 92 13.10 1.17 8.37
C THR A 92 14.00 0.24 7.57
N VAL A 93 15.16 -0.14 8.12
CA VAL A 93 16.09 -1.03 7.43
C VAL A 93 15.76 -2.48 7.77
N VAL A 94 15.65 -3.33 6.75
CA VAL A 94 15.32 -4.76 6.91
C VAL A 94 16.31 -5.63 6.15
N ASN A 95 16.33 -6.93 6.47
CA ASN A 95 17.08 -7.90 5.69
C ASN A 95 16.42 -8.07 4.32
N GLY A 96 17.18 -7.78 3.26
CA GLY A 96 16.76 -7.87 1.88
C GLY A 96 17.07 -9.24 1.28
N GLU A 97 16.11 -9.81 0.59
CA GLU A 97 16.32 -10.98 -0.26
C GLU A 97 16.47 -10.53 -1.72
N HIS A 98 17.43 -11.11 -2.44
CA HIS A 98 17.55 -10.91 -3.88
C HIS A 98 16.61 -11.87 -4.60
N ALA A 99 15.89 -11.37 -5.60
CA ALA A 99 15.16 -12.24 -6.51
C ALA A 99 16.18 -13.01 -7.36
N GLU A 100 16.18 -14.34 -7.26
CA GLU A 100 16.93 -15.19 -8.18
C GLU A 100 16.10 -15.46 -9.45
N THR A 101 16.77 -15.38 -10.61
CA THR A 101 16.13 -15.71 -11.89
C THR A 101 15.74 -17.18 -11.89
N PHE A 102 14.44 -17.47 -11.99
CA PHE A 102 13.97 -18.83 -12.18
C PHE A 102 14.38 -19.34 -13.56
N THR A 103 15.41 -20.18 -13.62
CA THR A 103 15.79 -20.88 -14.85
C THR A 103 14.85 -22.09 -14.99
N SER A 104 13.83 -21.99 -15.85
CA SER A 104 13.07 -23.17 -16.27
C SER A 104 14.04 -24.12 -16.98
N GLY A 105 14.44 -25.20 -16.32
CA GLY A 105 15.35 -26.18 -16.89
C GLY A 105 14.83 -26.64 -18.24
N GLN A 106 15.65 -26.48 -19.28
CA GLN A 106 15.39 -27.05 -20.59
C GLN A 106 15.56 -28.58 -20.47
N ALA A 107 14.47 -29.25 -20.07
CA ALA A 107 14.35 -30.69 -20.18
C ALA A 107 13.92 -31.02 -21.60
N ASP A 108 14.82 -31.64 -22.36
CA ASP A 108 14.44 -32.47 -23.50
C ASP A 108 13.59 -33.63 -22.96
N SER A 109 12.26 -33.54 -23.09
CA SER A 109 11.33 -34.66 -23.28
C SER A 109 9.86 -34.20 -23.18
N ASP A 110 9.14 -34.50 -24.25
CA ASP A 110 7.71 -34.78 -24.37
C ASP A 110 6.69 -33.78 -23.77
N VAL A 111 5.99 -33.11 -24.69
CA VAL A 111 4.87 -32.22 -24.40
C VAL A 111 3.70 -33.03 -23.84
N VAL A 112 3.47 -32.95 -22.54
CA VAL A 112 2.14 -33.13 -21.96
C VAL A 112 1.67 -31.78 -21.45
N THR A 113 0.91 -31.08 -22.30
CA THR A 113 0.20 -29.86 -21.91
C THR A 113 -0.87 -30.24 -20.89
N THR A 114 -0.66 -29.85 -19.64
CA THR A 114 -1.76 -29.77 -18.67
C THR A 114 -2.06 -28.30 -18.49
N ASP A 115 -3.12 -27.84 -19.16
CA ASP A 115 -3.69 -26.52 -18.97
C ASP A 115 -4.18 -26.40 -17.52
N VAL A 116 -3.42 -25.69 -16.68
CA VAL A 116 -3.95 -25.15 -15.43
C VAL A 116 -4.11 -23.65 -15.64
N ALA A 117 -5.35 -23.26 -15.90
CA ALA A 117 -5.77 -21.87 -15.87
C ALA A 117 -5.73 -21.38 -14.41
N GLU A 118 -4.79 -20.48 -14.12
CA GLU A 118 -4.74 -19.74 -12.85
C GLU A 118 -5.77 -18.61 -12.89
N GLU A 119 -6.95 -18.85 -12.32
CA GLU A 119 -7.97 -17.84 -12.07
C GLU A 119 -7.53 -16.95 -10.90
N SER A 120 -7.12 -15.72 -11.22
CA SER A 120 -6.88 -14.65 -10.25
C SER A 120 -8.20 -14.23 -9.58
N SER A 121 -8.54 -14.93 -8.51
CA SER A 121 -9.69 -14.60 -7.67
C SER A 121 -9.42 -13.35 -6.83
N ASN A 122 -9.57 -12.17 -7.43
CA ASN A 122 -9.79 -10.95 -6.67
C ASN A 122 -11.09 -11.14 -5.85
N PRO A 123 -11.07 -11.03 -4.51
CA PRO A 123 -12.29 -11.16 -3.72
C PRO A 123 -13.25 -10.04 -4.13
N SER A 124 -14.28 -10.40 -4.88
CA SER A 124 -15.24 -9.46 -5.43
C SER A 124 -16.08 -8.88 -4.30
N TYR A 125 -15.80 -7.63 -3.92
CA TYR A 125 -16.58 -6.86 -2.93
C TYR A 125 -17.99 -6.48 -3.42
N LEU A 126 -18.47 -7.07 -4.52
CA LEU A 126 -19.82 -6.90 -5.08
C LEU A 126 -20.92 -7.17 -4.05
N TRP A 127 -20.70 -8.12 -3.15
CA TRP A 127 -21.64 -8.44 -2.07
C TRP A 127 -21.82 -7.31 -1.04
N LEU A 128 -20.81 -6.44 -0.86
CA LEU A 128 -20.94 -5.27 0.02
C LEU A 128 -21.94 -4.26 -0.56
N TYR A 129 -21.95 -4.05 -1.87
CA TYR A 129 -22.93 -3.17 -2.52
C TYR A 129 -24.35 -3.72 -2.43
N ILE A 130 -24.52 -5.05 -2.48
CA ILE A 130 -25.82 -5.71 -2.26
C ILE A 130 -26.29 -5.47 -0.81
N LEU A 131 -25.40 -5.60 0.18
CA LEU A 131 -25.73 -5.32 1.60
C LEU A 131 -26.12 -3.85 1.81
N VAL A 132 -25.36 -2.90 1.25
CA VAL A 132 -25.68 -1.47 1.33
C VAL A 132 -27.04 -1.18 0.69
N GLY A 133 -27.33 -1.77 -0.47
CA GLY A 133 -28.63 -1.64 -1.14
C GLY A 133 -29.81 -2.13 -0.29
N VAL A 134 -29.67 -3.29 0.37
CA VAL A 134 -30.71 -3.85 1.25
C VAL A 134 -30.97 -2.96 2.48
N ILE A 135 -29.93 -2.37 3.08
CA ILE A 135 -30.07 -1.46 4.23
C ILE A 135 -30.82 -0.19 3.83
N ILE A 136 -30.52 0.40 2.67
CA ILE A 136 -31.18 1.63 2.19
C ILE A 136 -32.66 1.36 1.88
N ILE A 137 -32.98 0.25 1.20
CA ILE A 137 -34.35 -0.11 0.85
C ILE A 137 -35.16 -0.50 2.10
N GLY A 138 -34.57 -1.29 3.01
CA GLY A 138 -35.20 -1.71 4.26
C GLY A 138 -35.45 -0.55 5.23
N GLY A 139 -34.47 0.36 5.38
CA GLY A 139 -34.59 1.55 6.21
C GLY A 139 -35.64 2.54 5.68
N GLY A 140 -35.70 2.71 4.35
CA GLY A 140 -36.72 3.53 3.69
C GLY A 140 -38.15 3.02 3.90
N LEU A 141 -38.38 1.71 3.75
CA LEU A 141 -39.68 1.07 3.97
C LEU A 141 -40.11 1.10 5.44
N PHE A 142 -39.17 0.96 6.39
CA PHE A 142 -39.46 1.03 7.82
C PHE A 142 -39.91 2.45 8.26
N LEU A 143 -39.32 3.50 7.67
CA LEU A 143 -39.70 4.89 7.95
C LEU A 143 -41.06 5.28 7.36
N LEU A 144 -41.48 4.66 6.24
CA LEU A 144 -42.81 4.86 5.64
C LEU A 144 -43.94 4.25 6.50
N LYS A 145 -43.66 3.15 7.22
CA LYS A 145 -44.67 2.46 8.03
C LYS A 145 -45.00 3.18 9.35
N LYS A 146 -44.09 4.01 9.87
CA LYS A 146 -44.30 4.76 11.14
C LYS A 146 -45.21 5.98 10.98
N LYS A 147 -45.55 6.36 9.74
CA LYS A 147 -46.33 7.58 9.45
C LYS A 147 -47.81 7.31 9.17
N LYS A 148 -48.30 6.10 9.46
CA LYS A 148 -49.72 5.72 9.39
C LYS A 148 -50.24 5.40 10.78
#